data_AF-A0A2V8STA4-F1
#
_entry.id   AF-A0A2V8STA4-F1
#
_cell.length_a   1.000
_cell.length_b   1.000
_cell.length_c   1.000
_cell.angle_alpha   90.00
_cell.angle_beta   90.00
_cell.angle_gamma   90.00
#
_symmetry.space_group_name_H-M   'P 1'
#
loop_
_entity.id
_entity.type
_entity.pdbx_description
1 polymer ?
#
loop_
_entity_poly.entity_id
_entity_poly.type
_entity_poly.pdbx_seq_one_letter_code
_entity_poly.pdbx_strand_id
1 'polypeptide(L)'
;MGKTIESGLRRSFGGRGRLLKETGEEEKAIVVFKRSVAEGKGFQPEAYTGLGLLYKDRAENFGGSGDFANETIAYNEAAKHFAVAAKQLGTSPDAMIVYQLLGLIYERQKKFNEAIALYEEFLRLFPDSSEAGAVASFIVQIKKQMAEQK
;
A
#
# COMPACT_ATOMS: atom_id res chain seq x y z
N MET A 1 -4.96 -28.05 -14.69
CA MET A 1 -4.66 -27.93 -13.25
C MET A 1 -4.20 -26.50 -13.01
N GLY A 2 -5.05 -25.62 -12.47
CA GLY A 2 -4.79 -24.17 -12.50
C GLY A 2 -5.70 -23.41 -11.56
N LYS A 3 -5.82 -23.87 -10.33
CA LYS A 3 -6.49 -23.15 -9.25
C LYS A 3 -5.61 -23.26 -8.01
N THR A 4 -5.53 -22.18 -7.24
CA THR A 4 -5.05 -22.10 -5.84
C THR A 4 -3.67 -21.49 -5.59
N ILE A 5 -3.28 -20.41 -6.27
CA ILE A 5 -2.22 -19.52 -5.73
C ILE A 5 -2.77 -18.12 -5.41
N GLU A 6 -3.64 -17.54 -6.25
CA GLU A 6 -4.35 -16.29 -5.93
C GLU A 6 -5.27 -16.39 -4.69
N SER A 7 -5.85 -17.56 -4.43
CA SER A 7 -6.71 -17.76 -3.26
C SER A 7 -5.93 -17.90 -1.94
N GLY A 8 -4.64 -18.24 -2.02
CA GLY A 8 -3.76 -18.33 -0.85
C GLY A 8 -3.37 -16.95 -0.34
N LEU A 9 -2.97 -16.05 -1.25
CA LEU A 9 -2.69 -14.66 -0.94
C LEU A 9 -3.96 -13.93 -0.41
N ARG A 10 -5.10 -14.06 -1.09
CA ARG A 10 -6.33 -13.37 -0.66
C ARG A 10 -6.93 -13.90 0.66
N ARG A 11 -6.67 -15.17 1.02
CA ARG A 11 -7.02 -15.74 2.34
C ARG A 11 -5.98 -15.46 3.42
N SER A 12 -4.69 -15.45 3.08
CA SER A 12 -3.60 -15.22 4.04
C SER A 12 -3.57 -13.76 4.51
N PHE A 13 -3.64 -12.82 3.57
CA PHE A 13 -3.67 -11.39 3.85
C PHE A 13 -5.06 -10.94 4.34
N GLY A 14 -6.09 -11.50 3.72
CA GLY A 14 -7.47 -11.07 3.95
C GLY A 14 -8.20 -11.79 5.07
N GLY A 15 -7.67 -12.89 5.63
CA GLY A 15 -8.33 -13.64 6.71
C GLY A 15 -8.14 -12.94 8.05
N ARG A 16 -6.89 -12.78 8.49
CA ARG A 16 -6.58 -12.14 9.78
C ARG A 16 -6.81 -10.62 9.74
N GLY A 17 -6.38 -9.92 8.69
CA GLY A 17 -6.56 -8.47 8.60
C GLY A 17 -8.03 -8.03 8.53
N ARG A 18 -8.91 -8.78 7.84
CA ARG A 18 -10.35 -8.44 7.78
C ARG A 18 -11.16 -8.91 8.99
N LEU A 19 -10.79 -10.02 9.64
CA LEU A 19 -11.46 -10.46 10.88
C LEU A 19 -11.25 -9.48 12.04
N LEU A 20 -10.12 -8.77 12.09
CA LEU A 20 -9.84 -7.77 13.14
C LEU A 20 -10.49 -6.39 12.89
N LYS A 21 -11.10 -6.18 11.71
CA LYS A 21 -11.69 -4.90 11.27
C LYS A 21 -13.02 -4.56 11.97
N GLU A 22 -13.78 -5.53 12.46
CA GLU A 22 -15.17 -5.31 12.87
C GLU A 22 -15.39 -4.92 14.36
N THR A 23 -14.36 -4.96 15.22
CA THR A 23 -14.59 -5.05 16.69
C THR A 23 -13.73 -4.15 17.58
N GLY A 24 -13.08 -3.10 17.05
CA GLY A 24 -12.13 -2.30 17.85
C GLY A 24 -10.81 -3.03 18.11
N GLU A 25 -10.49 -4.01 17.26
CA GLU A 25 -9.27 -4.81 17.33
C GLU A 25 -8.17 -4.29 16.40
N GLU A 26 -8.34 -3.13 15.78
CA GLU A 26 -7.33 -2.50 14.93
C GLU A 26 -5.98 -2.34 15.66
N GLU A 27 -6.02 -1.83 16.90
CA GLU A 27 -4.83 -1.71 17.74
C GLU A 27 -4.20 -3.09 18.06
N LYS A 28 -5.02 -4.12 18.27
CA LYS A 28 -4.53 -5.49 18.47
C LYS A 28 -3.86 -6.02 17.20
N ALA A 29 -4.43 -5.74 16.03
CA ALA A 29 -3.87 -6.14 14.75
C ALA A 29 -2.50 -5.48 14.52
N ILE A 30 -2.37 -4.19 14.81
CA ILE A 30 -1.10 -3.47 14.75
C ILE A 30 -0.06 -4.12 15.67
N VAL A 31 -0.43 -4.44 16.91
CA VAL A 31 0.47 -5.13 17.86
C VAL A 31 0.91 -6.49 17.33
N VAL A 32 -0.01 -7.28 16.79
CA VAL A 32 0.30 -8.61 16.22
C VAL A 32 1.25 -8.50 15.03
N PHE A 33 1.00 -7.57 14.10
CA PHE A 33 1.89 -7.38 12.95
C PHE A 33 3.27 -6.86 13.36
N LYS A 34 3.35 -5.89 14.28
CA LYS A 34 4.63 -5.41 14.82
C LYS A 34 5.42 -6.50 15.51
N ARG A 35 4.74 -7.37 16.27
CA ARG A 35 5.36 -8.55 16.87
C ARG A 35 5.89 -9.52 15.81
N SER A 36 5.10 -9.79 14.76
CA SER A 36 5.53 -10.63 13.64
C SER A 36 6.78 -10.08 12.96
N VAL A 37 6.84 -8.77 12.73
CA VAL A 37 8.03 -8.09 12.17
C VAL A 37 9.24 -8.28 13.08
N ALA A 38 9.08 -8.12 14.39
CA ALA A 38 10.16 -8.31 15.36
C ALA A 38 10.68 -9.75 15.40
N GLU A 39 9.77 -10.74 15.43
CA GLU A 39 10.11 -12.17 15.42
C GLU A 39 10.80 -12.59 14.10
N GLY A 40 10.34 -12.04 12.97
CA GLY A 40 10.95 -12.20 11.67
C GLY A 40 12.24 -11.39 11.45
N LYS A 41 12.81 -10.78 12.51
CA LYS A 41 14.03 -9.95 12.46
C LYS A 41 13.99 -8.85 11.39
N GLY A 42 12.81 -8.29 11.16
CA GLY A 42 12.59 -7.20 10.21
C GLY A 42 12.29 -7.64 8.78
N PHE A 43 12.33 -8.93 8.43
CA PHE A 43 11.91 -9.41 7.09
C PHE A 43 10.56 -10.12 7.16
N GLN A 44 9.49 -9.39 6.87
CA GLN A 44 8.10 -9.86 6.88
C GLN A 44 7.25 -8.96 5.95
N PRO A 45 7.40 -9.07 4.62
CA PRO A 45 6.72 -8.18 3.68
C PRO A 45 5.19 -8.23 3.82
N GLU A 46 4.64 -9.38 4.20
CA GLU A 46 3.21 -9.58 4.46
C GLU A 46 2.74 -8.79 5.68
N ALA A 47 3.53 -8.77 6.76
CA ALA A 47 3.21 -8.03 7.96
C ALA A 47 3.31 -6.51 7.72
N TYR A 48 4.31 -6.07 6.96
CA TYR A 48 4.41 -4.67 6.53
C TYR A 48 3.27 -4.27 5.61
N THR A 49 2.86 -5.13 4.66
CA THR A 49 1.69 -4.88 3.81
C THR A 49 0.41 -4.79 4.65
N GLY A 50 0.24 -5.68 5.65
CA GLY A 50 -0.87 -5.66 6.59
C GLY A 50 -0.94 -4.36 7.40
N LEU A 51 0.18 -3.90 7.95
CA LEU A 51 0.27 -2.62 8.64
C LEU A 51 -0.08 -1.45 7.71
N GLY A 52 0.44 -1.45 6.49
CA GLY A 52 0.14 -0.43 5.49
C GLY A 52 -1.37 -0.33 5.21
N LEU A 53 -2.05 -1.46 5.05
CA LEU A 53 -3.50 -1.51 4.82
C LEU A 53 -4.30 -1.00 6.02
N LEU A 54 -3.90 -1.36 7.24
CA LEU A 54 -4.56 -0.86 8.46
C LEU A 54 -4.44 0.66 8.59
N TYR A 55 -3.22 1.21 8.44
CA TYR A 55 -3.01 2.65 8.53
C TYR A 55 -3.69 3.40 7.37
N LYS A 56 -3.81 2.80 6.19
CA LYS A 56 -4.59 3.36 5.08
C LYS A 56 -6.08 3.46 5.43
N ASP A 57 -6.67 2.39 5.96
CA ASP A 57 -8.09 2.36 6.38
C ASP A 57 -8.33 3.39 7.50
N ARG A 58 -7.42 3.47 8.48
CA ARG A 58 -7.42 4.51 9.51
C ARG A 58 -7.40 5.92 8.91
N ALA A 59 -6.57 6.17 7.91
CA ALA A 59 -6.52 7.46 7.23
C ALA A 59 -7.86 7.78 6.53
N GLU A 60 -8.44 6.81 5.81
CA GLU A 60 -9.75 6.96 5.16
C GLU A 60 -10.87 7.24 6.18
N ASN A 61 -10.83 6.63 7.36
CA ASN A 61 -11.77 6.92 8.45
C ASN A 61 -11.62 8.35 8.97
N PHE A 62 -10.38 8.83 9.20
CA PHE A 62 -10.12 10.21 9.61
C PHE A 62 -10.54 11.23 8.54
N GLY A 63 -10.28 10.94 7.27
CA GLY A 63 -10.75 11.76 6.14
C GLY A 63 -12.28 11.84 6.10
N GLY A 64 -12.97 10.73 6.35
CA GLY A 64 -14.43 10.68 6.47
C GLY A 64 -15.00 11.48 7.65
N SER A 65 -14.26 11.58 8.77
CA SER A 65 -14.64 12.41 9.93
C SER A 65 -14.21 13.87 9.81
N GLY A 66 -13.49 14.25 8.75
CA GLY A 66 -12.95 15.60 8.54
C GLY A 66 -11.69 15.90 9.36
N ASP A 67 -11.08 14.88 9.98
CA ASP A 67 -9.83 15.02 10.74
C ASP A 67 -8.62 14.88 9.80
N PHE A 68 -8.41 15.89 8.96
CA PHE A 68 -7.38 15.90 7.94
C PHE A 68 -5.95 15.81 8.51
N ALA A 69 -5.76 16.25 9.76
CA ALA A 69 -4.47 16.16 10.44
C ALA A 69 -4.11 14.69 10.73
N ASN A 70 -5.04 13.95 11.35
CA ASN A 70 -4.83 12.54 11.63
C ASN A 70 -4.89 11.66 10.37
N GLU A 71 -5.68 12.05 9.36
CA GLU A 71 -5.64 11.42 8.03
C GLU A 71 -4.24 11.48 7.43
N THR A 72 -3.62 12.66 7.43
CA THR A 72 -2.27 12.84 6.88
C THR A 72 -1.23 12.01 7.65
N ILE A 73 -1.32 11.98 8.98
CA ILE A 73 -0.43 11.17 9.82
C ILE A 73 -0.59 9.67 9.50
N ALA A 74 -1.82 9.19 9.41
CA ALA A 74 -2.11 7.79 9.13
C ALA A 74 -1.66 7.38 7.71
N TYR A 75 -1.88 8.22 6.70
CA TYR A 75 -1.36 7.96 5.36
C TYR A 75 0.17 7.93 5.30
N ASN A 76 0.85 8.77 6.09
CA ASN A 76 2.32 8.72 6.17
C ASN A 76 2.81 7.39 6.78
N GLU A 77 2.15 6.89 7.82
CA GLU A 77 2.48 5.56 8.40
C GLU A 77 2.18 4.44 7.41
N ALA A 78 1.05 4.50 6.70
CA ALA A 78 0.72 3.55 5.65
C ALA A 78 1.80 3.51 4.56
N ALA A 79 2.22 4.68 4.08
CA ALA A 79 3.25 4.82 3.07
C ALA A 79 4.60 4.23 3.52
N LYS A 80 5.02 4.48 4.78
CA LYS A 80 6.24 3.90 5.34
C LYS A 80 6.21 2.37 5.31
N HIS A 81 5.12 1.77 5.77
CA HIS A 81 5.00 0.32 5.81
C HIS A 81 4.96 -0.30 4.42
N PHE A 82 4.25 0.31 3.46
CA PHE A 82 4.28 -0.16 2.08
C PHE A 82 5.65 0.01 1.42
N ALA A 83 6.38 1.09 1.67
CA ALA A 83 7.73 1.26 1.15
C ALA A 83 8.69 0.15 1.64
N VAL A 84 8.58 -0.23 2.91
CA VAL A 84 9.37 -1.35 3.45
C VAL A 84 8.95 -2.68 2.83
N ALA A 85 7.64 -2.94 2.69
CA ALA A 85 7.14 -4.14 2.02
C ALA A 85 7.62 -4.23 0.56
N ALA A 86 7.50 -3.14 -0.22
CA ALA A 86 7.97 -3.08 -1.60
C ALA A 86 9.46 -3.40 -1.71
N LYS A 87 10.28 -2.81 -0.82
CA LYS A 87 11.72 -3.09 -0.76
C LYS A 87 12.03 -4.56 -0.44
N GLN A 88 11.27 -5.18 0.45
CA GLN A 88 11.46 -6.59 0.82
C GLN A 88 11.03 -7.56 -0.28
N LEU A 89 9.95 -7.23 -1.00
CA LEU A 89 9.44 -8.03 -2.11
C LEU A 89 10.30 -7.86 -3.38
N GLY A 90 10.97 -6.73 -3.54
CA GLY A 90 11.84 -6.47 -4.68
C GLY A 90 11.07 -6.53 -6.00
N THR A 91 11.54 -7.34 -6.95
CA THR A 91 10.88 -7.58 -8.25
C THR A 91 9.93 -8.77 -8.24
N SER A 92 9.50 -9.22 -7.06
CA SER A 92 8.47 -10.26 -6.97
C SER A 92 7.13 -9.74 -7.48
N PRO A 93 6.29 -10.59 -8.10
CA PRO A 93 4.95 -10.19 -8.55
C PRO A 93 4.09 -9.55 -7.44
N ASP A 94 4.25 -10.00 -6.19
CA ASP A 94 3.53 -9.45 -5.04
C ASP A 94 3.90 -7.99 -4.73
N ALA A 95 5.11 -7.55 -5.10
CA ALA A 95 5.52 -6.16 -4.92
C ALA A 95 4.64 -5.21 -5.74
N MET A 96 4.13 -5.66 -6.89
CA MET A 96 3.40 -4.82 -7.81
C MET A 96 2.14 -4.21 -7.18
N ILE A 97 1.42 -5.02 -6.39
CA ILE A 97 0.26 -4.57 -5.62
C ILE A 97 0.68 -3.52 -4.58
N VAL A 98 1.82 -3.71 -3.93
CA VAL A 98 2.33 -2.77 -2.93
C VAL A 98 2.72 -1.42 -3.55
N TYR A 99 3.36 -1.42 -4.72
CA TYR A 99 3.67 -0.19 -5.45
C TYR A 99 2.39 0.58 -5.82
N GLN A 100 1.33 -0.11 -6.26
CA GLN A 100 0.05 0.54 -6.56
C GLN A 100 -0.61 1.15 -5.32
N LEU A 101 -0.61 0.42 -4.20
CA LEU A 101 -1.17 0.92 -2.93
C LEU A 101 -0.41 2.15 -2.42
N LEU A 102 0.91 2.13 -2.52
CA LEU A 102 1.76 3.27 -2.14
C LEU A 102 1.54 4.47 -3.06
N GLY A 103 1.42 4.23 -4.37
CA GLY A 103 1.13 5.28 -5.35
C GLY A 103 -0.21 5.97 -5.09
N LEU A 104 -1.26 5.17 -4.84
CA LEU A 104 -2.59 5.69 -4.47
C LEU A 104 -2.52 6.59 -3.22
N ILE A 105 -1.72 6.22 -2.22
CA ILE A 105 -1.54 7.03 -1.01
C ILE A 105 -0.85 8.36 -1.31
N TYR A 106 0.13 8.37 -2.20
CA TYR A 106 0.77 9.62 -2.64
C TYR A 106 -0.21 10.49 -3.44
N GLU A 107 -1.01 9.91 -4.33
CA GLU A 107 -2.05 10.63 -5.07
C GLU A 107 -3.10 11.25 -4.14
N ARG A 108 -3.58 10.48 -3.14
CA ARG A 108 -4.55 10.97 -2.14
C ARG A 108 -4.02 12.16 -1.34
N GLN A 109 -2.73 12.14 -1.01
CA GLN A 109 -2.07 13.25 -0.32
C GLN A 109 -1.63 14.39 -1.25
N LYS A 110 -1.97 14.32 -2.56
CA LYS A 110 -1.50 15.26 -3.60
C LYS A 110 0.03 15.36 -3.70
N LYS A 111 0.73 14.33 -3.23
CA LYS A 111 2.19 14.14 -3.35
C LYS A 111 2.52 13.63 -4.74
N PHE A 112 2.17 14.43 -5.74
CA PHE A 112 2.17 14.03 -7.16
C PHE A 112 3.58 13.73 -7.67
N ASN A 113 4.60 14.44 -7.19
CA ASN A 113 5.98 14.18 -7.57
C ASN A 113 6.44 12.81 -7.05
N GLU A 114 6.11 12.49 -5.80
CA GLU A 114 6.43 11.19 -5.20
C GLU A 114 5.66 10.04 -5.88
N ALA A 115 4.38 10.25 -6.23
CA ALA A 115 3.60 9.28 -6.98
C ALA A 115 4.21 9.00 -8.37
N ILE A 116 4.59 10.04 -9.11
CA ILE A 116 5.23 9.88 -10.43
C ILE A 116 6.56 9.13 -10.28
N ALA A 117 7.41 9.52 -9.34
CA ALA A 117 8.72 8.87 -9.14
C ALA A 117 8.57 7.38 -8.80
N LEU A 118 7.58 7.04 -7.96
CA LEU A 118 7.27 5.66 -7.61
C LEU A 118 6.77 4.86 -8.82
N TYR A 119 5.87 5.43 -9.62
CA TYR A 119 5.36 4.78 -10.82
C TYR A 119 6.43 4.62 -11.90
N GLU A 120 7.35 5.58 -12.04
CA GLU A 120 8.51 5.46 -12.92
C GLU A 120 9.50 4.38 -12.43
N GLU A 121 9.63 4.17 -11.12
CA GLU A 121 10.36 3.04 -10.56
C GLU A 121 9.65 1.71 -10.86
N PHE A 122 8.34 1.64 -10.65
CA PHE A 122 7.53 0.47 -10.99
C PHE A 122 7.74 0.05 -12.45
N LEU A 123 7.66 0.99 -13.40
CA LEU A 123 7.84 0.70 -14.82
C LEU A 123 9.26 0.23 -15.16
N ARG A 124 10.27 0.64 -14.38
CA ARG A 124 11.65 0.15 -14.53
C ARG A 124 11.82 -1.27 -14.01
N LEU A 125 11.14 -1.61 -12.91
CA LEU A 125 11.23 -2.94 -12.28
C LEU A 125 10.32 -3.99 -12.94
N PHE A 126 9.18 -3.56 -13.48
CA PHE A 126 8.13 -4.42 -14.03
C PHE A 126 7.70 -3.97 -15.44
N PRO A 127 8.64 -3.83 -16.41
CA PRO A 127 8.33 -3.27 -17.72
C PRO A 127 7.31 -4.10 -18.52
N ASP A 128 7.33 -5.42 -18.35
CA ASP A 128 6.47 -6.38 -19.07
C ASP A 128 5.25 -6.83 -18.26
N SER A 129 4.95 -6.16 -17.14
CA SER A 129 3.77 -6.49 -16.34
C SER A 129 2.47 -6.09 -17.05
N SER A 130 1.40 -6.83 -16.80
CA SER A 130 0.04 -6.47 -17.24
C SER A 130 -0.42 -5.10 -16.73
N GLU A 131 0.18 -4.66 -15.63
CA GLU A 131 -0.10 -3.45 -14.89
C GLU A 131 0.67 -2.24 -15.43
N ALA A 132 1.73 -2.45 -16.23
CA ALA A 132 2.58 -1.38 -16.75
C ALA A 132 1.78 -0.33 -17.53
N GLY A 133 0.83 -0.75 -18.37
CA GLY A 133 -0.04 0.17 -19.12
C GLY A 133 -0.92 1.03 -18.21
N ALA A 134 -1.45 0.44 -17.12
CA ALA A 134 -2.25 1.18 -16.14
C ALA A 134 -1.39 2.18 -15.36
N VAL A 135 -0.21 1.76 -14.91
CA VAL A 135 0.73 2.63 -14.16
C VAL A 135 1.22 3.79 -15.02
N ALA A 136 1.52 3.56 -16.31
CA ALA A 136 1.85 4.63 -17.23
C ALA A 136 0.71 5.65 -17.39
N SER A 137 -0.54 5.17 -17.40
CA SER A 137 -1.73 6.04 -17.46
C SER A 137 -1.87 6.90 -16.20
N PHE A 138 -1.57 6.36 -15.01
CA PHE A 138 -1.57 7.15 -13.77
C PHE A 138 -0.56 8.31 -13.83
N ILE A 139 0.66 8.08 -14.32
CA ILE A 139 1.66 9.15 -14.51
C ILE A 139 1.13 10.27 -15.42
N VAL A 140 0.51 9.91 -16.55
CA VAL A 140 -0.05 10.88 -17.49
C VAL A 140 -1.19 11.69 -16.83
N GLN A 141 -2.09 11.03 -16.12
CA GLN A 141 -3.20 11.67 -15.43
C GLN A 141 -2.70 12.65 -14.35
N ILE A 142 -1.72 12.24 -13.54
CA ILE A 142 -1.12 13.09 -12.51
C ILE A 142 -0.47 14.33 -13.15
N LYS A 143 0.33 14.14 -14.21
CA LYS A 143 0.98 15.26 -14.93
C LYS A 143 -0.05 16.25 -15.48
N LYS A 144 -1.17 15.76 -16.01
CA LYS A 144 -2.29 16.60 -16.46
C LYS A 144 -2.91 17.37 -15.29
N GLN A 145 -3.23 16.70 -14.19
CA GLN A 145 -3.81 17.33 -13.00
C GLN A 145 -2.89 18.40 -12.40
N MET A 146 -1.57 18.20 -12.44
CA MET A 146 -0.60 19.20 -12.00
C MET A 146 -0.55 20.42 -12.92
N ALA A 147 -0.77 20.25 -14.23
CA ALA A 147 -0.81 21.35 -15.18
C ALA A 147 -2.09 22.18 -15.04
N GLU A 148 -3.21 21.55 -14.69
CA GLU A 148 -4.51 22.23 -14.46
C GLU A 148 -4.56 23.03 -13.15
N GLN A 149 -3.64 22.77 -12.22
CA GLN A 149 -3.54 23.47 -10.93
C GLN A 149 -2.58 24.68 -10.97
N LYS A 150 -2.01 25.01 -12.14
CA LYS A 150 -1.16 26.18 -12.38
C LYS A 150 -1.95 27.30 -13.02
#